data_AF-A0A5K3EKZ2-F1
#
_entry.id   AF-A0A5K3EKZ2-F1
#
_cell.length_a   1.000
_cell.length_b   1.000
_cell.length_c   1.000
_cell.angle_alpha   90.00
_cell.angle_beta   90.00
_cell.angle_gamma   90.00
#
_symmetry.space_group_name_H-M   'P 1'
#
loop_
_entity.id
_entity.type
_entity.pdbx_description
1 polymer ?
#
loop_
_entity_poly.entity_id
_entity_poly.type
_entity_poly.pdbx_seq_one_letter_code
_entity_poly.pdbx_strand_id
1 'polypeptide(L)'
;MLRVTSVETLDELHALLLSLIPMFEADFGILCFLYSILVTHGLEKVKSGMLGETETLVDSTFGSASQCLLNLLLTGRTTPYLFDGKRDLSGFSMQGITEQPKTGFLSIMETLRYCEVGWFLKNPSTPIWIIGSENHFTVLASPCLDLVSIDQPAPQAKPGVPTSPAVSKASLWQAEREFDGLCESRDAGFLTYAKYEELLGRLGLPADEVCVERAKQAIDPDGMQIILRHPFLDYYYADEIKRQGTLRSEFQVIHFNGLPVGHPNGKVVYSYGVARILDPVEDSASSTQTPLDRCLRTKWPTIQVTWQEDLKPTIN
;
A
#
# COMPACT_ATOMS: atom_id res chain seq x y z
N MET A 1 0.61 28.49 -25.33
CA MET A 1 -0.55 27.75 -25.87
C MET A 1 -0.37 26.29 -25.45
N LEU A 2 -1.31 25.73 -24.68
CA LEU A 2 -1.27 24.31 -24.31
C LEU A 2 -1.52 23.44 -25.54
N ARG A 3 -0.77 22.35 -25.68
CA ARG A 3 -0.91 21.38 -26.77
C ARG A 3 -1.09 19.99 -26.18
N VAL A 4 -2.04 19.24 -26.72
CA VAL A 4 -2.24 17.84 -26.37
C VAL A 4 -1.56 17.00 -27.44
N THR A 5 -0.71 16.06 -27.01
CA THR A 5 -0.02 15.11 -27.88
C THR A 5 -0.44 13.71 -27.47
N SER A 6 -0.92 12.92 -28.42
CA SER A 6 -1.24 11.51 -28.20
C SER A 6 -0.06 10.65 -28.63
N VAL A 7 0.21 9.60 -27.85
CA VAL A 7 1.23 8.58 -28.11
C VAL A 7 0.58 7.21 -28.00
N GLU A 8 1.04 6.23 -28.78
CA GLU A 8 0.42 4.90 -28.84
C GLU A 8 1.19 3.87 -28.01
N THR A 9 2.46 4.13 -27.72
CA THR A 9 3.34 3.18 -27.01
C THR A 9 3.94 3.77 -25.73
N LEU A 10 4.33 2.88 -24.81
CA LEU A 10 5.02 3.27 -23.59
C LEU A 10 6.40 3.87 -23.88
N ASP A 11 7.09 3.38 -24.91
CA ASP A 11 8.41 3.88 -25.31
C ASP A 11 8.32 5.30 -25.88
N GLU A 12 7.30 5.58 -26.70
CA GLU A 12 7.00 6.94 -27.18
C GLU A 12 6.67 7.88 -26.02
N LEU A 13 5.84 7.43 -25.08
CA LEU A 13 5.52 8.21 -23.89
C LEU A 13 6.78 8.53 -23.08
N HIS A 14 7.64 7.54 -22.87
CA HIS A 14 8.87 7.71 -22.13
C HIS A 14 9.81 8.70 -22.82
N ALA A 15 10.03 8.56 -24.13
CA ALA A 15 10.85 9.49 -24.90
C ALA A 15 10.29 10.93 -24.88
N LEU A 16 8.96 11.07 -25.00
CA LEU A 16 8.29 12.36 -24.91
C LEU A 16 8.46 12.99 -23.53
N LEU A 17 8.21 12.24 -22.46
CA LEU A 17 8.37 12.72 -21.09
C LEU A 17 9.80 13.20 -20.82
N LEU A 18 10.82 12.45 -21.25
CA LEU A 18 12.22 12.85 -21.14
C LEU A 18 12.50 14.17 -21.88
N SER A 19 11.94 14.33 -23.08
CA SER A 19 12.07 15.58 -23.84
C SER A 19 11.37 16.78 -23.19
N LEU A 20 10.35 16.52 -22.36
CA LEU A 20 9.56 17.53 -21.67
C LEU A 20 10.10 17.87 -20.26
N ILE A 21 11.12 17.18 -19.75
CA ILE A 21 11.72 17.48 -18.43
C ILE A 21 12.04 18.98 -18.27
N PRO A 22 12.73 19.65 -19.21
CA PRO A 22 13.04 21.08 -19.06
C PRO A 22 11.78 21.97 -18.96
N MET A 23 10.66 21.54 -19.55
CA MET A 23 9.38 22.24 -19.44
C MET A 23 8.71 22.00 -18.09
N PHE A 24 8.82 20.79 -17.53
CA PHE A 24 8.28 20.48 -16.21
C PHE A 24 9.10 21.13 -15.08
N GLU A 25 10.40 21.35 -15.29
CA GLU A 25 11.28 22.08 -14.37
C GLU A 25 11.14 23.61 -14.48
N ALA A 26 10.52 24.11 -15.54
CA ALA A 26 10.28 25.55 -15.71
C ALA A 26 9.13 26.05 -14.81
N ASP A 27 8.99 27.37 -14.73
CA ASP A 27 7.88 28.02 -14.02
C ASP A 27 6.52 27.46 -14.49
N PHE A 28 5.67 27.10 -13.53
CA PHE A 28 4.36 26.47 -13.78
C PHE A 28 4.41 25.10 -14.49
N GLY A 29 5.59 24.50 -14.65
CA GLY A 29 5.77 23.18 -15.27
C GLY A 29 4.97 22.08 -14.56
N ILE A 30 4.86 22.16 -13.23
CA ILE A 30 4.03 21.24 -12.43
C ILE A 30 2.53 21.31 -12.81
N LEU A 31 2.02 22.47 -13.21
CA LEU A 31 0.64 22.60 -13.68
C LEU A 31 0.45 21.94 -15.05
N CYS A 32 1.45 22.05 -15.93
CA CYS A 32 1.44 21.35 -17.21
C CYS A 32 1.43 19.83 -17.01
N PHE A 33 2.23 19.34 -16.06
CA PHE A 33 2.24 17.93 -15.67
C PHE A 33 0.88 17.50 -15.11
N LEU A 34 0.29 18.28 -14.21
CA LEU A 34 -1.05 18.02 -13.67
C LEU A 34 -2.11 17.96 -14.77
N TYR A 35 -2.12 18.92 -15.70
CA TYR A 35 -3.06 18.91 -16.83
C TYR A 35 -2.88 17.68 -17.71
N SER A 36 -1.65 17.23 -17.97
CA SER A 36 -1.39 15.99 -18.70
C SER A 36 -2.07 14.79 -18.04
N ILE A 37 -1.98 14.69 -16.70
CA ILE A 37 -2.59 13.62 -15.92
C ILE A 37 -4.12 13.70 -15.97
N LEU A 38 -4.69 14.89 -15.76
CA LEU A 38 -6.14 15.09 -15.77
C LEU A 38 -6.76 14.79 -17.14
N VAL A 39 -6.09 15.20 -18.23
CA VAL A 39 -6.53 14.89 -19.59
C VAL A 39 -6.44 13.40 -19.89
N THR A 40 -5.34 12.75 -19.47
CA THR A 40 -5.14 11.30 -19.69
C THR A 40 -6.15 10.46 -18.89
N HIS A 41 -6.44 10.84 -17.65
CA HIS A 41 -7.42 10.15 -16.82
C HIS A 41 -8.87 10.42 -17.26
N GLY A 42 -9.15 11.65 -17.67
CA GLY A 42 -10.48 12.14 -18.05
C GLY A 42 -11.21 12.79 -16.89
N LEU A 43 -11.67 14.03 -17.08
CA LEU A 43 -12.25 14.86 -16.01
C LEU A 43 -13.49 14.25 -15.35
N GLU A 44 -14.35 13.57 -16.12
CA GLU A 44 -15.55 12.94 -15.57
C GLU A 44 -15.20 11.79 -14.62
N LYS A 45 -14.15 11.03 -14.92
CA LYS A 45 -13.64 9.99 -14.00
C LYS A 45 -13.08 10.60 -12.72
N VAL A 46 -12.33 11.70 -12.85
CA VAL A 46 -11.82 12.44 -11.68
C VAL A 46 -12.98 12.87 -10.78
N LYS A 47 -13.99 13.57 -11.34
CA LYS A 47 -15.15 14.04 -10.57
C LYS A 47 -15.92 12.90 -9.92
N SER A 48 -16.09 11.78 -10.62
CA SER A 48 -16.81 10.62 -10.08
C SER A 48 -16.16 10.00 -8.83
N GLY A 49 -14.86 10.24 -8.63
CA GLY A 49 -14.12 9.77 -7.46
C GLY A 49 -14.04 10.77 -6.30
N MET A 50 -14.60 11.97 -6.44
CA MET A 50 -14.60 13.02 -5.41
C MET A 50 -15.87 12.97 -4.55
N LEU A 51 -15.84 13.50 -3.33
CA LEU A 51 -16.97 13.42 -2.38
C LEU A 51 -18.09 14.45 -2.65
N GLY A 52 -17.88 15.36 -3.60
CA GLY A 52 -18.90 16.34 -3.99
C GLY A 52 -18.41 17.34 -5.03
N GLU A 53 -19.34 18.10 -5.61
CA GLU A 53 -19.07 19.09 -6.66
C GLU A 53 -18.26 20.31 -6.17
N THR A 54 -18.19 20.53 -4.85
CA THR A 54 -17.46 21.64 -4.23
C THR A 54 -16.03 21.30 -3.83
N GLU A 55 -15.62 20.03 -3.94
CA GLU A 55 -14.24 19.64 -3.64
C GLU A 55 -13.27 20.17 -4.70
N THR A 56 -12.08 20.53 -4.25
CA THR A 56 -10.98 20.97 -5.13
C THR A 56 -9.84 19.96 -5.07
N LEU A 57 -9.13 19.78 -6.20
CA LEU A 57 -7.93 18.94 -6.24
C LEU A 57 -6.73 19.61 -5.59
N VAL A 58 -6.69 20.94 -5.62
CA VAL A 58 -5.69 21.79 -4.99
C VAL A 58 -6.44 22.82 -4.18
N ASP A 59 -6.15 22.88 -2.88
CA ASP A 59 -6.77 23.82 -1.97
C ASP A 59 -6.47 25.26 -2.43
N SER A 60 -7.51 26.07 -2.56
CA SER A 60 -7.40 27.44 -3.09
C SER A 60 -6.73 28.42 -2.13
N THR A 61 -6.66 28.09 -0.84
CA THR A 61 -6.12 28.96 0.21
C THR A 61 -4.66 28.62 0.50
N PHE A 62 -4.35 27.33 0.64
CA PHE A 62 -3.04 26.83 1.07
C PHE A 62 -2.24 26.19 -0.07
N GLY A 63 -2.87 25.90 -1.21
CA GLY A 63 -2.20 25.26 -2.35
C GLY A 63 -1.92 23.77 -2.15
N SER A 64 -2.43 23.15 -1.09
CA SER A 64 -2.21 21.74 -0.76
C SER A 64 -2.99 20.82 -1.69
N ALA A 65 -2.37 19.72 -2.11
CA ALA A 65 -3.05 18.67 -2.88
C ALA A 65 -4.09 17.94 -2.01
N SER A 66 -5.28 17.68 -2.55
CA SER A 66 -6.28 16.85 -1.88
C SER A 66 -5.90 15.37 -1.94
N GLN A 67 -6.51 14.55 -1.07
CA GLN A 67 -6.28 13.11 -1.08
C GLN A 67 -6.69 12.46 -2.40
N CYS A 68 -7.74 12.98 -3.04
CA CYS A 68 -8.18 12.58 -4.38
C CYS A 68 -7.08 12.79 -5.44
N LEU A 69 -6.41 13.94 -5.40
CA LEU A 69 -5.29 14.22 -6.30
C LEU A 69 -4.09 13.31 -6.00
N LEU A 70 -3.75 13.14 -4.73
CA LEU A 70 -2.63 12.27 -4.33
C LEU A 70 -2.86 10.82 -4.76
N ASN A 71 -4.05 10.27 -4.52
CA ASN A 71 -4.39 8.92 -4.94
C ASN A 71 -4.42 8.78 -6.47
N LEU A 72 -4.83 9.81 -7.21
CA LEU A 72 -4.73 9.81 -8.67
C LEU A 72 -3.27 9.70 -9.14
N LEU A 73 -2.35 10.43 -8.49
CA LEU A 73 -0.91 10.37 -8.80
C LEU A 73 -0.30 9.00 -8.45
N LEU A 74 -0.69 8.43 -7.31
CA LEU A 74 -0.12 7.17 -6.80
C LEU A 74 -0.67 5.93 -7.52
N THR A 75 -1.98 5.93 -7.80
CA THR A 75 -2.72 4.72 -8.20
C THR A 75 -3.37 4.84 -9.57
N GLY A 76 -3.38 6.03 -10.18
CA GLY A 76 -4.12 6.28 -11.41
C GLY A 76 -5.64 6.29 -11.21
N ARG A 77 -6.14 6.34 -9.97
CA ARG A 77 -7.57 6.39 -9.61
C ARG A 77 -7.86 7.52 -8.64
N THR A 78 -8.98 8.20 -8.85
CA THR A 78 -9.45 9.24 -7.94
C THR A 78 -10.34 8.62 -6.86
N THR A 79 -9.94 8.79 -5.60
CA THR A 79 -10.71 8.43 -4.40
C THR A 79 -10.16 9.21 -3.22
N PRO A 80 -10.98 9.66 -2.26
CA PRO A 80 -10.50 10.30 -1.03
C PRO A 80 -10.02 9.27 0.00
N TYR A 81 -10.27 7.98 -0.23
CA TYR A 81 -10.10 6.94 0.79
C TYR A 81 -8.74 6.25 0.69
N LEU A 82 -8.18 5.91 1.85
CA LEU A 82 -6.86 5.29 1.98
C LEU A 82 -6.94 3.78 2.28
N PHE A 83 -8.13 3.27 2.62
CA PHE A 83 -8.35 1.84 2.88
C PHE A 83 -8.42 1.02 1.60
N ASP A 84 -8.26 -0.30 1.71
CA ASP A 84 -8.36 -1.20 0.56
C ASP A 84 -9.81 -1.61 0.25
N GLY A 85 -10.07 -1.82 -1.04
CA GLY A 85 -11.31 -2.39 -1.55
C GLY A 85 -12.52 -1.47 -1.40
N LYS A 86 -13.69 -2.08 -1.26
CA LYS A 86 -14.96 -1.37 -1.06
C LYS A 86 -15.41 -1.54 0.38
N ARG A 87 -16.02 -0.48 0.93
CA ARG A 87 -16.69 -0.50 2.23
C ARG A 87 -18.10 0.03 2.05
N ASP A 88 -19.08 -0.73 2.52
CA ASP A 88 -20.47 -0.30 2.53
C ASP A 88 -20.83 0.16 3.94
N LEU A 89 -21.21 1.43 4.10
CA LEU A 89 -21.69 1.99 5.36
C LEU A 89 -23.10 2.54 5.17
N SER A 90 -24.10 1.92 5.81
CA SER A 90 -25.49 2.40 5.83
C SER A 90 -26.08 2.66 4.43
N GLY A 91 -25.74 1.83 3.44
CA GLY A 91 -26.19 1.98 2.05
C GLY A 91 -25.31 2.87 1.17
N PHE A 92 -24.25 3.48 1.72
CA PHE A 92 -23.24 4.21 0.95
C PHE A 92 -22.06 3.30 0.65
N SER A 93 -21.84 3.02 -0.64
CA SER A 93 -20.68 2.27 -1.09
C SER A 93 -19.51 3.22 -1.33
N MET A 94 -18.44 3.03 -0.56
CA MET A 94 -17.21 3.78 -0.65
C MET A 94 -16.14 2.91 -1.28
N GLN A 95 -15.46 3.42 -2.30
CA GLN A 95 -14.39 2.70 -2.99
C GLN A 95 -13.03 3.28 -2.62
N GLY A 96 -12.23 2.51 -1.90
CA GLY A 96 -10.84 2.82 -1.60
C GLY A 96 -9.88 2.32 -2.68
N ILE A 97 -8.67 1.98 -2.25
CA ILE A 97 -7.60 1.52 -3.12
C ILE A 97 -7.86 0.09 -3.55
N THR A 98 -7.86 -0.19 -4.85
CA THR A 98 -8.24 -1.51 -5.39
C THR A 98 -7.07 -2.35 -5.87
N GLU A 99 -5.88 -1.77 -5.96
CA GLU A 99 -4.69 -2.44 -6.46
C GLU A 99 -3.42 -1.83 -5.83
N GLN A 100 -2.35 -2.62 -5.78
CA GLN A 100 -1.06 -2.12 -5.30
C GLN A 100 -0.48 -1.10 -6.27
N PRO A 101 -0.17 0.12 -5.82
CA PRO A 101 0.59 1.07 -6.61
C PRO A 101 2.08 0.71 -6.65
N LYS A 102 2.82 1.32 -7.58
CA LYS A 102 4.29 1.24 -7.58
C LYS A 102 4.91 1.94 -6.38
N THR A 103 4.33 3.06 -5.98
CA THR A 103 4.78 3.89 -4.85
C THR A 103 3.71 3.85 -3.78
N GLY A 104 4.11 3.54 -2.55
CA GLY A 104 3.22 3.47 -1.41
C GLY A 104 2.94 4.83 -0.79
N PHE A 105 2.09 4.82 0.23
CA PHE A 105 1.80 5.99 1.03
C PHE A 105 1.65 5.62 2.49
N LEU A 106 2.25 6.41 3.37
CA LEU A 106 2.04 6.38 4.81
C LEU A 106 1.68 7.80 5.26
N SER A 107 0.86 7.92 6.30
CA SER A 107 0.48 9.23 6.83
C SER A 107 0.59 9.26 8.35
N ILE A 108 1.08 10.38 8.88
CA ILE A 108 1.06 10.61 10.32
C ILE A 108 -0.37 10.68 10.88
N MET A 109 -1.34 11.05 10.04
CA MET A 109 -2.77 11.12 10.38
C MET A 109 -3.33 9.75 10.82
N GLU A 110 -2.76 8.65 10.34
CA GLU A 110 -3.13 7.30 10.77
C GLU A 110 -2.80 7.07 12.24
N THR A 111 -1.65 7.58 12.71
CA THR A 111 -1.24 7.48 14.12
C THR A 111 -2.17 8.27 15.04
N LEU A 112 -2.82 9.31 14.50
CA LEU A 112 -3.80 10.14 15.19
C LEU A 112 -5.22 9.61 15.03
N ARG A 113 -5.41 8.46 14.36
CA ARG A 113 -6.70 7.81 14.09
C ARG A 113 -7.65 8.64 13.22
N TYR A 114 -7.15 9.61 12.45
CA TYR A 114 -7.96 10.36 11.48
C TYR A 114 -8.23 9.57 10.19
N CYS A 115 -7.35 8.63 9.85
CA CYS A 115 -7.52 7.74 8.71
C CYS A 115 -6.99 6.34 9.00
N GLU A 116 -7.30 5.40 8.11
CA GLU A 116 -6.74 4.06 8.10
C GLU A 116 -6.08 3.86 6.74
N VAL A 117 -4.76 3.65 6.73
CA VAL A 117 -4.02 3.40 5.50
C VAL A 117 -4.06 1.89 5.23
N GLY A 118 -4.63 1.53 4.09
CA GLY A 118 -4.79 0.15 3.63
C GLY A 118 -3.46 -0.54 3.35
N TRP A 119 -3.53 -1.85 3.26
CA TRP A 119 -2.38 -2.70 2.97
C TRP A 119 -1.79 -2.42 1.59
N PHE A 120 -2.58 -2.05 0.57
CA PHE A 120 -2.03 -1.75 -0.76
C PHE A 120 -1.08 -0.56 -0.73
N LEU A 121 -1.44 0.51 -0.03
CA LEU A 121 -0.56 1.69 0.11
C LEU A 121 0.63 1.42 1.03
N LYS A 122 0.47 0.56 2.04
CA LYS A 122 1.58 0.12 2.90
C LYS A 122 2.51 -0.86 2.20
N ASN A 123 2.03 -1.65 1.24
CA ASN A 123 2.78 -2.68 0.52
C ASN A 123 2.72 -2.43 -0.99
N PRO A 124 3.33 -1.33 -1.45
CA PRO A 124 3.46 -1.05 -2.88
C PRO A 124 4.35 -2.09 -3.58
N SER A 125 4.34 -2.12 -4.91
CA SER A 125 5.17 -3.06 -5.68
C SER A 125 6.67 -2.72 -5.68
N THR A 126 7.06 -1.54 -5.16
CA THR A 126 8.46 -1.15 -4.96
C THR A 126 8.63 -0.54 -3.57
N PRO A 127 9.77 -0.72 -2.88
CA PRO A 127 9.99 -0.23 -1.52
C PRO A 127 10.24 1.29 -1.47
N ILE A 128 9.27 2.06 -1.96
CA ILE A 128 9.25 3.52 -1.99
C ILE A 128 7.88 3.96 -1.46
N TRP A 129 7.87 4.85 -0.47
CA TRP A 129 6.67 5.39 0.14
C TRP A 129 6.74 6.91 0.18
N ILE A 130 5.64 7.57 -0.21
CA ILE A 130 5.42 8.96 0.17
C ILE A 130 4.92 8.98 1.63
N ILE A 131 5.51 9.85 2.44
CA ILE A 131 5.13 10.08 3.83
C ILE A 131 4.43 11.43 3.90
N GLY A 132 3.13 11.43 4.20
CA GLY A 132 2.33 12.64 4.38
C GLY A 132 2.32 13.11 5.84
N SER A 133 2.72 14.36 6.05
CA SER A 133 2.46 15.10 7.30
C SER A 133 1.22 15.99 7.16
N GLU A 134 1.02 16.94 8.08
CA GLU A 134 -0.09 17.90 8.01
C GLU A 134 0.06 18.89 6.86
N ASN A 135 1.29 19.26 6.50
CA ASN A 135 1.58 20.35 5.58
C ASN A 135 2.68 20.03 4.56
N HIS A 136 3.29 18.85 4.64
CA HIS A 136 4.44 18.50 3.81
C HIS A 136 4.45 17.02 3.42
N PHE A 137 5.10 16.71 2.30
CA PHE A 137 5.31 15.35 1.83
C PHE A 137 6.80 15.06 1.74
N THR A 138 7.21 13.92 2.27
CA THR A 138 8.58 13.42 2.16
C THR A 138 8.58 12.03 1.54
N VAL A 139 9.76 11.53 1.17
CA VAL A 139 9.90 10.19 0.56
C VAL A 139 10.77 9.32 1.46
N LEU A 140 10.29 8.10 1.72
CA LEU A 140 11.08 7.02 2.31
C LEU A 140 11.32 5.96 1.23
N ALA A 141 12.54 5.45 1.13
CA ALA A 141 12.88 4.36 0.22
C ALA A 141 13.83 3.36 0.87
N SER A 142 13.91 2.16 0.32
CA SER A 142 14.89 1.15 0.70
C SER A 142 15.36 0.36 -0.54
N PRO A 143 16.62 -0.07 -0.61
CA PRO A 143 17.05 -1.01 -1.64
C PRO A 143 16.55 -2.46 -1.40
N CYS A 144 15.94 -2.73 -0.24
CA CYS A 144 15.48 -4.06 0.14
C CYS A 144 14.09 -4.35 -0.46
N LEU A 145 14.05 -5.10 -1.57
CA LEU A 145 12.80 -5.48 -2.24
C LEU A 145 11.91 -6.38 -1.37
N ASP A 146 12.49 -7.14 -0.44
CA ASP A 146 11.77 -8.07 0.45
C ASP A 146 10.88 -7.34 1.48
N LEU A 147 10.97 -6.01 1.58
CA LEU A 147 10.12 -5.19 2.46
C LEU A 147 8.68 -5.02 1.98
N VAL A 148 8.43 -5.41 0.73
CA VAL A 148 7.11 -5.33 0.11
C VAL A 148 6.69 -6.69 -0.44
N SER A 149 5.45 -7.05 -0.20
CA SER A 149 4.82 -8.21 -0.83
C SER A 149 4.13 -7.74 -2.10
N ILE A 150 4.38 -8.40 -3.23
CA ILE A 150 3.71 -8.08 -4.49
C ILE A 150 2.42 -8.90 -4.57
N ASP A 151 1.28 -8.22 -4.65
CA ASP A 151 0.02 -8.86 -5.01
C ASP A 151 0.10 -9.26 -6.48
N GLN A 152 0.25 -10.55 -6.76
CA GLN A 152 0.19 -11.04 -8.13
C GLN A 152 -1.27 -11.15 -8.53
N PRO A 153 -1.77 -10.33 -9.48
CA PRO A 153 -3.09 -10.56 -10.03
C PRO A 153 -3.12 -11.96 -10.66
N ALA A 154 -4.22 -12.69 -10.46
CA ALA A 154 -4.46 -13.95 -11.14
C ALA A 154 -4.14 -13.77 -12.65
N PRO A 155 -3.44 -14.73 -13.28
CA PRO A 155 -2.99 -14.56 -14.66
C PRO A 155 -4.19 -14.23 -15.55
N GLN A 156 -4.22 -13.01 -16.08
CA GLN A 156 -5.23 -12.63 -17.07
C GLN A 156 -5.07 -13.57 -18.26
N ALA A 157 -6.12 -14.34 -18.55
CA ALA A 157 -6.14 -15.23 -19.70
C ALA A 157 -5.91 -14.39 -20.96
N LYS A 158 -4.71 -14.50 -21.56
CA LYS A 158 -4.45 -13.96 -22.89
C LYS A 158 -5.40 -14.66 -23.86
N PRO A 159 -6.20 -13.95 -24.66
CA PRO A 159 -7.08 -14.58 -25.65
C PRO A 159 -6.24 -15.45 -26.59
N GLY A 160 -6.50 -16.77 -26.62
CA GLY A 160 -5.91 -17.69 -27.60
C GLY A 160 -4.74 -18.56 -27.14
N VAL A 161 -4.32 -18.51 -25.86
CA VAL A 161 -3.36 -19.48 -25.30
C VAL A 161 -4.11 -20.44 -24.37
N PRO A 162 -4.02 -21.78 -24.53
CA PRO A 162 -4.57 -22.70 -23.55
C PRO A 162 -3.78 -22.56 -22.25
N THR A 163 -4.30 -21.75 -21.32
CA THR A 163 -3.79 -21.66 -19.96
C THR A 163 -4.23 -22.91 -19.20
N SER A 164 -3.27 -23.65 -18.66
CA SER A 164 -3.52 -24.69 -17.66
C SER A 164 -4.39 -24.12 -16.53
N PRO A 165 -5.35 -24.86 -15.95
CA PRO A 165 -6.29 -24.35 -14.94
C PRO A 165 -5.64 -24.21 -13.56
N ALA A 166 -4.37 -23.81 -13.50
CA ALA A 166 -3.72 -23.47 -12.25
C ALA A 166 -4.27 -22.11 -11.80
N VAL A 167 -5.35 -22.14 -11.03
CA VAL A 167 -5.76 -21.02 -10.19
C VAL A 167 -4.52 -20.68 -9.35
N SER A 168 -3.92 -19.53 -9.59
CA SER A 168 -2.76 -19.08 -8.81
C SER A 168 -3.21 -18.92 -7.36
N LYS A 169 -2.63 -19.71 -6.46
CA LYS A 169 -2.86 -19.63 -5.01
C LYS A 169 -2.79 -18.16 -4.56
N ALA A 170 -3.84 -17.68 -3.90
CA ALA A 170 -3.88 -16.35 -3.32
C ALA A 170 -2.75 -16.15 -2.30
N SER A 171 -2.23 -14.93 -2.14
CA SER A 171 -1.15 -14.63 -1.19
C SER A 171 -1.58 -14.75 0.27
N LEU A 172 -0.63 -14.86 1.21
CA LEU A 172 -0.91 -14.88 2.65
C LEU A 172 -1.80 -13.72 3.12
N TRP A 173 -1.55 -12.50 2.64
CA TRP A 173 -2.39 -11.34 2.99
C TRP A 173 -3.82 -11.46 2.45
N GLN A 174 -4.00 -11.93 1.21
CA GLN A 174 -5.33 -12.18 0.67
C GLN A 174 -6.04 -13.26 1.50
N ALA A 175 -5.32 -14.28 1.94
CA ALA A 175 -5.84 -15.31 2.83
C ALA A 175 -6.34 -14.74 4.16
N GLU A 176 -5.54 -13.89 4.82
CA GLU A 176 -5.94 -13.18 6.05
C GLU A 176 -7.20 -12.34 5.81
N ARG A 177 -7.22 -11.55 4.73
CA ARG A 177 -8.32 -10.64 4.42
C ARG A 177 -9.63 -11.38 4.11
N GLU A 178 -9.57 -12.42 3.27
CA GLU A 178 -10.76 -13.22 2.94
C GLU A 178 -11.23 -14.03 4.16
N PHE A 179 -10.31 -14.52 5.00
CA PHE A 179 -10.65 -15.17 6.25
C PHE A 179 -11.44 -14.22 7.16
N ASP A 180 -10.89 -13.04 7.44
CA ASP A 180 -11.54 -12.03 8.29
C ASP A 180 -12.86 -11.53 7.69
N GLY A 181 -12.95 -11.46 6.35
CA GLY A 181 -14.16 -11.06 5.63
C GLY A 181 -15.30 -12.09 5.70
N LEU A 182 -15.00 -13.36 5.97
CA LEU A 182 -16.00 -14.42 6.15
C LEU A 182 -16.43 -14.61 7.60
N CYS A 183 -15.67 -14.10 8.58
CA CYS A 183 -16.06 -14.09 9.99
C CYS A 183 -17.39 -13.35 10.19
N GLU A 184 -18.27 -13.87 11.05
CA GLU A 184 -19.58 -13.22 11.34
C GLU A 184 -19.42 -11.85 12.01
N SER A 185 -18.34 -11.68 12.77
CA SER A 185 -17.87 -10.40 13.29
C SER A 185 -16.35 -10.39 13.22
N ARG A 186 -15.74 -9.19 13.11
CA ARG A 186 -14.27 -9.04 13.11
C ARG A 186 -13.61 -9.65 14.36
N ASP A 187 -14.36 -9.75 15.46
CA ASP A 187 -13.87 -10.28 16.74
C ASP A 187 -14.12 -11.78 16.92
N ALA A 188 -14.88 -12.44 16.02
CA ALA A 188 -15.15 -13.87 16.13
C ALA A 188 -13.85 -14.69 15.98
N GLY A 189 -12.99 -14.33 15.03
CA GLY A 189 -11.68 -14.97 14.84
C GLY A 189 -11.71 -16.43 14.36
N PHE A 190 -12.88 -16.96 13.97
CA PHE A 190 -13.06 -18.33 13.47
C PHE A 190 -14.08 -18.41 12.32
N LEU A 191 -14.00 -19.49 11.54
CA LEU A 191 -14.94 -19.84 10.48
C LEU A 191 -15.63 -21.17 10.78
N THR A 192 -16.89 -21.32 10.35
CA THR A 192 -17.55 -22.63 10.29
C THR A 192 -17.03 -23.43 9.11
N TYR A 193 -17.24 -24.76 9.09
CA TYR A 193 -16.84 -25.60 7.95
C TYR A 193 -17.42 -25.14 6.61
N ALA A 194 -18.67 -24.70 6.59
CA ALA A 194 -19.29 -24.18 5.37
C ALA A 194 -18.54 -22.94 4.82
N LYS A 195 -18.18 -22.01 5.70
CA LYS A 195 -17.42 -20.80 5.33
C LYS A 195 -15.97 -21.11 5.00
N TYR A 196 -15.38 -22.11 5.65
CA TYR A 196 -14.04 -22.59 5.33
C TYR A 196 -13.96 -23.16 3.91
N GLU A 197 -14.93 -23.99 3.49
CA GLU A 197 -14.98 -24.51 2.12
C GLU A 197 -15.17 -23.39 1.09
N GLU A 198 -15.98 -22.38 1.41
CA GLU A 198 -16.08 -21.16 0.61
C GLU A 198 -14.74 -20.43 0.50
N LEU A 199 -14.02 -20.28 1.62
CA LEU A 199 -12.70 -19.64 1.67
C LEU A 199 -11.69 -20.34 0.76
N LEU A 200 -11.63 -21.68 0.76
CA LEU A 200 -10.71 -22.44 -0.09
C LEU A 200 -10.91 -22.11 -1.58
N GLY A 201 -12.18 -22.01 -2.01
CA GLY A 201 -12.53 -21.62 -3.38
C GLY A 201 -12.07 -20.21 -3.72
N ARG A 202 -12.26 -19.24 -2.81
CA ARG A 202 -11.82 -17.84 -3.00
C ARG A 202 -10.30 -17.72 -3.09
N LEU A 203 -9.56 -18.55 -2.37
CA LEU A 203 -8.10 -18.51 -2.31
C LEU A 203 -7.41 -19.37 -3.38
N GLY A 204 -8.17 -20.11 -4.19
CA GLY A 204 -7.61 -21.05 -5.16
C GLY A 204 -6.85 -22.20 -4.50
N LEU A 205 -7.28 -22.60 -3.29
CA LEU A 205 -6.71 -23.72 -2.55
C LEU A 205 -7.42 -25.04 -2.94
N PRO A 206 -6.79 -26.21 -2.73
CA PRO A 206 -7.41 -27.50 -2.99
C PRO A 206 -8.73 -27.65 -2.22
N ALA A 207 -9.81 -27.92 -2.96
CA ALA A 207 -11.18 -28.03 -2.43
C ALA A 207 -11.83 -29.40 -2.71
N ASP A 208 -11.04 -30.41 -3.07
CA ASP A 208 -11.53 -31.79 -3.17
C ASP A 208 -11.75 -32.40 -1.78
N GLU A 209 -12.72 -33.29 -1.68
CA GLU A 209 -13.19 -33.89 -0.41
C GLU A 209 -12.04 -34.53 0.40
N VAL A 210 -11.09 -35.19 -0.27
CA VAL A 210 -9.96 -35.85 0.39
C VAL A 210 -9.01 -34.84 1.01
N CYS A 211 -8.65 -33.78 0.28
CA CYS A 211 -7.79 -32.71 0.80
C CYS A 211 -8.48 -31.92 1.92
N VAL A 212 -9.77 -31.62 1.78
CA VAL A 212 -10.55 -30.88 2.78
C VAL A 212 -10.64 -31.64 4.09
N GLU A 213 -10.96 -32.95 4.06
CA GLU A 213 -11.05 -33.76 5.28
C GLU A 213 -9.68 -33.92 5.96
N ARG A 214 -8.62 -34.10 5.19
CA ARG A 214 -7.25 -34.13 5.73
C ARG A 214 -6.86 -32.80 6.39
N ALA A 215 -7.24 -31.68 5.80
CA ALA A 215 -6.97 -30.35 6.36
C ALA A 215 -7.80 -30.12 7.64
N LYS A 216 -9.09 -30.47 7.65
CA LYS A 216 -9.94 -30.40 8.87
C LYS A 216 -9.33 -31.19 10.03
N GLN A 217 -8.87 -32.42 9.79
CA GLN A 217 -8.20 -33.24 10.82
C GLN A 217 -6.91 -32.62 11.37
N ALA A 218 -6.18 -31.85 10.56
CA ALA A 218 -4.94 -31.22 10.96
C ALA A 218 -5.17 -29.87 11.68
N ILE A 219 -6.18 -29.12 11.26
CA ILE A 219 -6.42 -27.73 11.67
C ILE A 219 -7.42 -27.65 12.85
N ASP A 220 -8.35 -28.61 12.95
CA ASP A 220 -9.32 -28.78 14.04
C ASP A 220 -9.25 -30.22 14.61
N PRO A 221 -8.15 -30.58 15.31
CA PRO A 221 -7.96 -31.94 15.81
C PRO A 221 -8.97 -32.34 16.89
N ASP A 222 -9.55 -31.36 17.58
CA ASP A 222 -10.54 -31.56 18.64
C ASP A 222 -11.97 -31.73 18.09
N GLY A 223 -12.17 -31.51 16.78
CA GLY A 223 -13.47 -31.69 16.11
C GLY A 223 -14.53 -30.68 16.56
N MET A 224 -14.11 -29.47 16.87
CA MET A 224 -14.98 -28.38 17.33
C MET A 224 -15.88 -27.80 16.22
N GLN A 225 -15.66 -28.23 14.97
CA GLN A 225 -16.35 -27.77 13.75
C GLN A 225 -16.12 -26.28 13.45
N ILE A 226 -14.98 -25.77 13.90
CA ILE A 226 -14.55 -24.39 13.67
C ILE A 226 -13.09 -24.38 13.21
N ILE A 227 -12.78 -23.47 12.30
CA ILE A 227 -11.43 -23.24 11.80
C ILE A 227 -10.93 -21.93 12.36
N LEU A 228 -9.83 -21.97 13.11
CA LEU A 228 -9.14 -20.79 13.63
C LEU A 228 -8.16 -20.25 12.59
N ARG A 229 -7.94 -18.92 12.61
CA ARG A 229 -7.07 -18.25 11.63
C ARG A 229 -5.64 -18.79 11.64
N HIS A 230 -4.99 -18.84 12.81
CA HIS A 230 -3.58 -19.20 12.90
C HIS A 230 -3.32 -20.65 12.43
N PRO A 231 -4.07 -21.68 12.90
CA PRO A 231 -3.96 -23.04 12.36
C PRO A 231 -4.18 -23.13 10.84
N PHE A 232 -5.14 -22.37 10.30
CA PHE A 232 -5.39 -22.33 8.85
C PHE A 232 -4.19 -21.76 8.07
N LEU A 233 -3.67 -20.61 8.50
CA LEU A 233 -2.54 -19.96 7.84
C LEU A 233 -1.27 -20.81 7.97
N ASP A 234 -1.01 -21.43 9.12
CA ASP A 234 0.12 -22.35 9.29
C ASP A 234 0.04 -23.53 8.31
N TYR A 235 -1.14 -24.10 8.12
CA TYR A 235 -1.31 -25.26 7.25
C TYR A 235 -1.08 -24.92 5.76
N TYR A 236 -1.70 -23.85 5.26
CA TYR A 236 -1.67 -23.52 3.83
C TYR A 236 -0.56 -22.54 3.43
N TYR A 237 -0.02 -21.77 4.38
CA TYR A 237 0.87 -20.64 4.13
C TYR A 237 2.17 -20.68 4.93
N ALA A 238 2.53 -21.79 5.58
CA ALA A 238 3.78 -21.93 6.34
C ALA A 238 5.03 -21.40 5.61
N ASP A 239 5.17 -21.66 4.32
CA ASP A 239 6.33 -21.19 3.55
C ASP A 239 6.35 -19.67 3.38
N GLU A 240 5.19 -19.04 3.18
CA GLU A 240 5.06 -17.58 3.09
C GLU A 240 5.25 -16.92 4.45
N ILE A 241 4.68 -17.50 5.51
CA ILE A 241 4.88 -17.06 6.90
C ILE A 241 6.36 -17.14 7.27
N LYS A 242 7.05 -18.23 6.93
CA LYS A 242 8.50 -18.37 7.15
C LYS A 242 9.28 -17.29 6.41
N ARG A 243 8.96 -17.01 5.14
CA ARG A 243 9.62 -15.94 4.36
C ARG A 243 9.38 -14.57 4.99
N GLN A 244 8.15 -14.28 5.42
CA GLN A 244 7.81 -13.03 6.10
C GLN A 244 8.51 -12.92 7.47
N GLY A 245 8.59 -14.01 8.24
CA GLY A 245 9.37 -14.06 9.48
C GLY A 245 10.89 -13.99 9.27
N THR A 246 11.35 -14.27 8.05
CA THR A 246 12.76 -14.08 7.62
C THR A 246 13.00 -12.68 7.02
N LEU A 247 12.01 -11.76 7.10
CA LEU A 247 12.26 -10.34 6.81
C LEU A 247 13.53 -9.95 7.56
N ARG A 248 14.49 -9.38 6.83
CA ARG A 248 15.75 -8.96 7.46
C ARG A 248 15.39 -8.09 8.65
N SER A 249 15.75 -8.55 9.84
CA SER A 249 15.59 -7.80 11.09
C SER A 249 16.34 -6.47 11.05
N GLU A 250 17.18 -6.27 10.04
CA GLU A 250 17.87 -5.03 9.73
C GLU A 250 17.85 -4.71 8.21
N PHE A 251 17.51 -3.48 7.84
CA PHE A 251 17.54 -3.01 6.45
C PHE A 251 17.91 -1.53 6.33
N GLN A 252 18.44 -1.14 5.16
CA GLN A 252 18.77 0.25 4.88
C GLN A 252 17.52 1.07 4.55
N VAL A 253 17.46 2.30 5.03
CA VAL A 253 16.43 3.27 4.69
C VAL A 253 17.06 4.57 4.20
N ILE A 254 16.39 5.21 3.26
CA ILE A 254 16.75 6.49 2.67
C ILE A 254 15.55 7.41 2.85
N HIS A 255 15.77 8.61 3.38
CA HIS A 255 14.75 9.64 3.51
C HIS A 255 15.12 10.86 2.69
N PHE A 256 14.12 11.43 2.01
CA PHE A 256 14.24 12.64 1.22
C PHE A 256 13.13 13.62 1.61
N ASN A 257 13.54 14.75 2.20
CA ASN A 257 12.62 15.77 2.68
C ASN A 257 12.27 16.82 1.60
N GLY A 258 13.06 16.94 0.53
CA GLY A 258 12.80 17.95 -0.51
C GLY A 258 13.02 19.42 -0.07
N LEU A 259 13.25 19.68 1.22
CA LEU A 259 13.51 21.01 1.77
C LEU A 259 15.01 21.17 2.09
N PRO A 260 15.60 22.35 1.81
CA PRO A 260 17.00 22.64 2.17
C PRO A 260 17.17 22.95 3.66
N VAL A 261 16.07 23.14 4.38
CA VAL A 261 16.05 23.54 5.79
C VAL A 261 16.59 22.40 6.65
N GLY A 262 17.61 22.69 7.46
CA GLY A 262 18.24 21.72 8.37
C GLY A 262 19.46 20.98 7.78
N HIS A 263 19.79 21.18 6.50
CA HIS A 263 20.96 20.54 5.87
C HIS A 263 22.16 21.49 5.71
N PRO A 264 23.40 20.96 5.75
CA PRO A 264 24.61 21.74 5.50
C PRO A 264 24.55 22.41 4.12
N ASN A 265 24.90 23.70 4.08
CA ASN A 265 24.94 24.54 2.85
C ASN A 265 23.58 24.86 2.20
N GLY A 266 22.46 24.61 2.87
CA GLY A 266 21.13 24.96 2.33
C GLY A 266 20.78 24.21 1.03
N LYS A 267 21.31 22.99 0.87
CA LYS A 267 20.98 22.09 -0.24
C LYS A 267 20.12 20.95 0.27
N VAL A 268 19.26 20.42 -0.59
CA VAL A 268 18.50 19.20 -0.30
C VAL A 268 19.46 18.02 -0.31
N VAL A 269 19.48 17.23 0.76
CA VAL A 269 20.35 16.05 0.92
C VAL A 269 19.49 14.85 1.33
N TYR A 270 19.92 13.64 0.95
CA TYR A 270 19.31 12.40 1.41
C TYR A 270 19.83 12.04 2.81
N SER A 271 18.92 11.70 3.73
CA SER A 271 19.30 11.09 5.01
C SER A 271 19.34 9.57 4.87
N TYR A 272 20.43 8.95 5.31
CA TYR A 272 20.59 7.50 5.29
C TYR A 272 20.48 6.93 6.71
N GLY A 273 19.82 5.79 6.84
CA GLY A 273 19.63 5.11 8.11
C GLY A 273 19.60 3.61 7.99
N VAL A 274 19.68 2.95 9.14
CA VAL A 274 19.52 1.52 9.30
C VAL A 274 18.32 1.28 10.21
N ALA A 275 17.28 0.65 9.65
CA ALA A 275 16.08 0.26 10.36
C ALA A 275 16.25 -1.16 10.91
N ARG A 276 15.79 -1.38 12.14
CA ARG A 276 15.70 -2.70 12.77
C ARG A 276 14.27 -2.99 13.19
N ILE A 277 13.80 -4.21 12.91
CA ILE A 277 12.54 -4.73 13.43
C ILE A 277 12.87 -5.55 14.67
N LEU A 278 12.46 -5.06 15.83
CA LEU A 278 12.72 -5.74 17.10
C LEU A 278 11.65 -6.79 17.38
N ASP A 279 12.03 -7.80 18.16
CA ASP A 279 11.04 -8.67 18.78
C ASP A 279 10.13 -7.85 19.71
N PRO A 280 8.81 -8.12 19.76
CA PRO A 280 7.88 -7.34 20.59
C PRO A 280 8.24 -7.32 22.09
N VAL A 281 8.97 -8.34 22.56
CA VAL A 281 9.44 -8.43 23.96
C VAL A 281 10.63 -7.49 24.21
N GLU A 282 11.40 -7.14 23.17
CA GLU A 282 12.58 -6.28 23.23
C GLU A 282 12.27 -4.80 22.94
N ASP A 283 11.06 -4.48 22.45
CA ASP A 283 10.63 -3.10 22.21
C ASP A 283 10.31 -2.40 23.54
N SER A 284 11.36 -2.05 24.28
CA SER A 284 11.26 -1.13 25.40
C SER A 284 10.86 0.23 24.82
N ALA A 285 9.62 0.68 25.06
CA ALA A 285 9.10 1.94 24.55
C ALA A 285 10.09 3.09 24.81
N SER A 286 10.84 3.49 23.78
CA SER A 286 11.79 4.60 23.90
C SER A 286 11.01 5.89 24.16
N SER A 287 11.47 6.71 25.09
CA SER A 287 10.74 7.86 25.63
C SER A 287 10.60 9.06 24.69
N THR A 288 11.13 9.01 23.46
CA THR A 288 10.94 10.09 22.46
C THR A 288 10.88 9.54 21.02
N GLN A 289 9.68 9.21 20.56
CA GLN A 289 9.42 8.86 19.16
C GLN A 289 9.21 10.14 18.33
N THR A 290 9.93 10.28 17.22
CA THR A 290 9.68 11.36 16.25
C THR A 290 8.37 11.11 15.49
N PRO A 291 7.79 12.13 14.82
CA PRO A 291 6.65 11.91 13.93
C PRO A 291 6.93 10.87 12.84
N LEU A 292 8.14 10.87 12.27
CA LEU A 292 8.55 9.84 11.32
C LEU A 292 8.50 8.44 11.94
N ASP A 293 9.10 8.26 13.13
CA ASP A 293 9.09 6.96 13.84
C ASP A 293 7.66 6.44 14.06
N ARG A 294 6.76 7.32 14.50
CA ARG A 294 5.34 6.99 14.71
C ARG A 294 4.67 6.55 13.42
N CYS A 295 4.96 7.23 12.31
CA CYS A 295 4.41 6.90 11.00
C CYS A 295 4.94 5.55 10.49
N LEU A 296 6.25 5.30 10.59
CA LEU A 296 6.84 4.01 10.21
C LEU A 296 6.26 2.84 11.01
N ARG A 297 5.94 3.07 12.29
CA ARG A 297 5.30 2.07 13.16
C ARG A 297 3.89 1.67 12.74
N THR A 298 3.21 2.41 11.86
CA THR A 298 1.91 1.96 11.32
C THR A 298 2.05 0.86 10.26
N LYS A 299 3.24 0.69 9.68
CA LYS A 299 3.61 -0.43 8.81
C LYS A 299 4.44 -1.47 9.54
N TRP A 300 5.42 -1.04 10.34
CA TRP A 300 6.35 -1.90 11.06
C TRP A 300 6.30 -1.62 12.57
N PRO A 301 5.43 -2.28 13.34
CA PRO A 301 5.10 -1.89 14.72
C PRO A 301 6.29 -1.71 15.68
N THR A 302 7.33 -2.53 15.54
CA THR A 302 8.52 -2.57 16.40
C THR A 302 9.77 -1.98 15.72
N ILE A 303 9.58 -1.16 14.66
CA ILE A 303 10.72 -0.56 13.95
C ILE A 303 11.45 0.46 14.83
N GLN A 304 12.78 0.43 14.73
CA GLN A 304 13.68 1.45 15.24
C GLN A 304 14.68 1.83 14.15
N VAL A 305 14.85 3.13 13.89
CA VAL A 305 15.78 3.61 12.87
C VAL A 305 16.94 4.35 13.50
N THR A 306 18.16 3.94 13.15
CA THR A 306 19.39 4.66 13.48
C THR A 306 19.86 5.41 12.25
N TRP A 307 19.84 6.74 12.30
CA TRP A 307 20.28 7.61 11.21
C TRP A 307 21.80 7.83 11.27
N GLN A 308 22.45 7.95 10.12
CA GLN A 308 23.90 8.15 10.02
C GLN A 308 24.33 9.56 10.44
N GLU A 309 23.46 10.55 10.28
CA GLU A 309 23.71 11.94 10.66
C GLU A 309 23.21 12.22 12.09
N ASP A 310 23.82 13.19 12.77
CA ASP A 310 23.44 13.60 14.13
C ASP A 310 22.00 14.16 14.20
N LEU A 311 21.49 14.66 13.08
CA LEU A 311 20.13 15.20 12.95
C LEU A 311 19.19 14.14 12.38
N LYS A 312 18.16 13.79 13.16
CA LYS A 312 17.07 12.93 12.69
C LYS A 312 16.25 13.66 11.61
N PRO A 313 15.85 12.97 10.53
CA PRO A 313 15.01 13.57 9.50
C PRO A 313 13.64 13.98 10.04
N THR A 314 13.14 15.11 9.53
CA THR A 314 11.80 15.63 9.81
C THR A 314 10.87 15.34 8.64
N ILE A 315 9.58 15.21 8.94
CA ILE A 315 8.49 15.13 7.96
C ILE A 315 7.66 16.41 7.90
N ASN A 316 8.05 17.42 8.69
CA ASN A 316 7.48 18.77 8.74
C ASN A 316 8.51 19.78 8.25
#